data_AF-A0A6S7HW03-F1
#
_entry.id   AF-A0A6S7HW03-F1
#
_cell.length_a   1.000
_cell.length_b   1.000
_cell.length_c   1.000
_cell.angle_alpha   90.00
_cell.angle_beta   90.00
_cell.angle_gamma   90.00
#
_symmetry.space_group_name_H-M   'P 1'
#
loop_
_entity.id
_entity.type
_entity.pdbx_description
1 polymer ?
#
loop_
_entity_poly.entity_id
_entity_poly.type
_entity_poly.pdbx_seq_one_letter_code
_entity_poly.pdbx_strand_id
1 'polypeptide(L)'
;MKKAKKDYYSKRIDGQKQNPKEAWKTINNLLGRQNQPTKVNELSISGNDLTNSEDIAEGFNEFFSNIGPDFASKLDTSNYNFDEHDNL
;
A
#
# COMPACT_ATOMS: atom_id res chain seq x y z
N MET A 1 30.70 -2.83 18.57
CA MET A 1 29.30 -3.29 18.37
C MET A 1 28.62 -2.79 17.09
N LYS A 2 28.69 -1.50 16.72
CA LYS A 2 27.98 -0.97 15.53
C LYS A 2 28.31 -1.69 14.21
N LYS A 3 29.59 -2.00 13.97
CA LYS A 3 30.04 -2.71 12.75
C LYS A 3 29.49 -4.13 12.64
N ALA A 4 29.67 -4.94 13.70
CA ALA A 4 29.17 -6.32 13.72
C ALA A 4 27.65 -6.41 13.49
N LYS A 5 26.87 -5.49 14.09
CA LYS A 5 25.43 -5.41 13.87
C LYS A 5 25.10 -5.07 12.41
N LYS A 6 25.76 -4.06 11.83
CA LYS A 6 25.61 -3.68 10.42
C LYS A 6 25.92 -4.85 9.48
N ASP A 7 27.05 -5.51 9.71
CA ASP A 7 27.52 -6.61 8.86
C ASP A 7 26.56 -7.81 8.90
N TYR A 8 26.02 -8.13 10.08
CA TYR A 8 25.01 -9.18 10.23
C TYR A 8 23.74 -8.90 9.41
N TYR A 9 23.13 -7.73 9.59
CA TYR A 9 21.88 -7.40 8.87
C TYR A 9 22.10 -7.21 7.37
N SER A 10 23.27 -6.70 6.96
CA SER A 10 23.62 -6.57 5.54
C SER A 10 23.68 -7.95 4.88
N LYS A 11 24.42 -8.90 5.47
CA LYS A 11 24.50 -10.29 4.97
C LYS A 11 23.14 -10.99 4.94
N ARG A 12 22.31 -10.75 5.96
CA ARG A 12 20.96 -11.32 6.05
C ARG A 12 20.05 -10.82 4.93
N ILE A 13 20.04 -9.51 4.69
CA ILE A 13 19.24 -8.91 3.61
C ILE A 13 19.78 -9.31 2.24
N ASP A 14 21.10 -9.38 2.08
CA ASP A 14 21.73 -9.85 0.83
C ASP A 14 21.32 -11.30 0.49
N GLY A 15 21.17 -12.17 1.49
CA GLY A 15 20.67 -13.53 1.31
C GLY A 15 19.17 -13.61 0.96
N GLN A 16 18.42 -12.53 1.11
CA GLN A 16 16.98 -12.44 0.85
C GLN A 16 16.64 -11.78 -0.50
N LYS A 17 17.62 -11.60 -1.40
CA LYS A 17 17.43 -10.96 -2.72
C LYS A 17 16.32 -11.56 -3.57
N GLN A 18 16.13 -12.88 -3.52
CA GLN A 18 15.05 -13.56 -4.24
C GLN A 18 13.73 -13.61 -3.48
N ASN A 19 13.68 -13.06 -2.26
CA ASN A 19 12.47 -12.99 -1.45
C ASN A 19 12.32 -11.59 -0.82
N PRO A 20 11.87 -10.59 -1.60
CA PRO A 20 11.70 -9.21 -1.14
C PRO A 20 10.79 -9.09 0.09
N LYS A 21 9.80 -9.99 0.24
CA LYS A 21 8.91 -10.04 1.40
C LYS A 21 9.68 -10.32 2.70
N GLU A 22 10.60 -11.27 2.68
CA GLU A 22 11.42 -11.61 3.85
C GLU A 22 12.47 -10.53 4.15
N ALA A 23 13.01 -9.86 3.12
CA ALA A 23 13.86 -8.69 3.30
C ALA A 23 13.10 -7.56 4.02
N TRP A 24 11.88 -7.25 3.57
CA TRP A 24 11.03 -6.24 4.20
C TRP A 24 10.64 -6.58 5.64
N LYS A 25 10.33 -7.86 5.94
CA LYS A 25 10.12 -8.30 7.33
C LYS A 25 11.34 -8.04 8.20
N THR A 26 12.54 -8.33 7.69
CA THR A 26 13.80 -8.11 8.42
C THR A 26 14.02 -6.63 8.73
N ILE A 27 13.74 -5.75 7.76
CA ILE A 27 13.81 -4.29 7.93
C ILE A 27 12.78 -3.81 8.96
N ASN A 28 11.52 -4.23 8.84
CA ASN A 28 10.46 -3.84 9.76
C ASN A 28 10.77 -4.25 11.20
N ASN A 29 11.24 -5.49 11.40
CA ASN A 29 11.68 -5.98 12.71
C ASN A 29 12.84 -5.14 13.27
N LEU A 30 13.82 -4.78 12.43
CA LEU A 30 14.96 -3.96 12.86
C LEU A 30 14.53 -2.55 13.29
N LEU A 31 13.55 -1.98 12.59
CA LEU A 31 12.99 -0.66 12.89
C LEU A 31 11.94 -0.68 14.02
N GLY A 32 11.64 -1.85 14.59
CA GLY A 32 10.56 -2.00 15.58
C GLY A 32 9.17 -1.72 15.01
N ARG A 33 9.02 -1.74 13.68
CA ARG A 33 7.75 -1.58 12.99
C ARG A 33 6.98 -2.89 13.09
N GLN A 34 6.06 -2.96 14.05
CA GLN A 34 5.10 -4.04 14.11
C GLN A 34 3.95 -3.69 13.17
N ASN A 35 3.71 -4.52 12.16
CA ASN A 35 2.47 -4.43 11.40
C ASN A 35 1.34 -4.80 12.36
N GLN A 36 0.59 -3.82 12.81
CA GLN A 36 -0.72 -4.07 13.41
C GLN A 36 -1.68 -4.28 12.24
N PRO A 37 -2.28 -5.47 12.07
CA PRO A 37 -3.28 -5.64 11.05
C PRO A 37 -4.43 -4.68 11.34
N THR A 38 -4.59 -3.66 10.50
CA THR A 38 -5.75 -2.79 10.55
C THR A 38 -6.94 -3.62 10.10
N LYS A 39 -7.86 -3.88 11.04
CA LYS A 39 -9.14 -4.48 10.71
C LYS A 39 -10.12 -3.36 10.38
N VAL A 40 -10.64 -3.37 9.16
CA VAL A 40 -11.80 -2.55 8.80
C VAL A 40 -13.01 -3.23 9.40
N ASN A 41 -13.63 -2.57 10.37
CA ASN A 41 -14.81 -3.12 11.07
C ASN A 41 -16.12 -2.61 10.46
N GLU A 42 -16.06 -1.53 9.69
CA GLU A 42 -17.22 -0.87 9.14
C GLU A 42 -16.85 -0.12 7.85
N LEU A 43 -17.77 -0.09 6.91
CA LEU A 43 -17.70 0.68 5.68
C LEU A 43 -19.06 1.36 5.45
N SER A 44 -19.07 2.69 5.49
CA SER A 44 -20.28 3.47 5.22
C SER A 44 -20.33 3.89 3.75
N ILE A 45 -21.29 3.36 2.99
CA ILE A 45 -21.51 3.68 1.58
C ILE A 45 -22.97 4.03 1.37
N SER A 46 -23.23 5.20 0.79
CA SER A 46 -24.58 5.66 0.39
C SER A 46 -25.62 5.65 1.54
N GLY A 47 -25.17 5.86 2.78
CA GLY A 47 -26.03 5.86 3.97
C GLY A 47 -26.28 4.48 4.58
N ASN A 48 -25.64 3.43 4.07
CA ASN A 48 -25.67 2.08 4.66
C ASN A 48 -24.31 1.76 5.28
N ASP A 49 -24.34 1.25 6.52
CA ASP A 49 -23.14 0.84 7.25
C ASP A 49 -22.96 -0.68 7.14
N LEU A 50 -21.93 -1.10 6.42
CA LEU A 50 -21.55 -2.50 6.23
C LEU A 50 -20.56 -2.90 7.32
N THR A 51 -20.90 -3.92 8.11
CA THR A 51 -20.05 -4.41 9.23
C THR A 51 -19.54 -5.83 9.02
N ASN A 52 -20.12 -6.56 8.05
CA ASN A 52 -19.66 -7.87 7.64
C ASN A 52 -18.45 -7.74 6.71
N SER A 53 -17.42 -8.57 6.92
CA SER A 53 -16.20 -8.55 6.11
C SER A 53 -16.41 -8.87 4.63
N GLU A 54 -17.36 -9.74 4.30
CA GLU A 54 -17.69 -10.09 2.92
C GLU A 54 -18.35 -8.91 2.21
N ASP A 55 -19.35 -8.30 2.85
CA ASP A 55 -20.04 -7.12 2.33
C ASP A 55 -19.08 -5.93 2.19
N ILE A 56 -18.17 -5.74 3.16
CA ILE A 56 -17.11 -4.71 3.09
C ILE A 56 -16.21 -4.96 1.88
N ALA A 57 -15.80 -6.21 1.64
CA ALA A 57 -14.95 -6.56 0.52
C ALA A 57 -15.67 -6.31 -0.82
N GLU A 58 -16.95 -6.68 -0.91
CA GLU A 58 -17.75 -6.45 -2.11
C GLU A 58 -17.97 -4.95 -2.36
N GLY A 59 -18.27 -4.15 -1.32
CA GLY A 59 -18.39 -2.70 -1.44
C GLY A 59 -17.10 -2.03 -1.93
N PHE A 60 -15.92 -2.51 -1.49
CA PHE A 60 -14.65 -2.06 -2.06
C PHE A 60 -14.47 -2.48 -3.52
N ASN A 61 -14.81 -3.72 -3.86
CA ASN A 61 -14.70 -4.23 -5.23
C ASN A 61 -15.59 -3.42 -6.18
N GLU A 62 -16.84 -3.16 -5.80
CA GLU A 62 -17.79 -2.37 -6.58
C GLU A 62 -17.29 -0.93 -6.77
N PHE A 63 -16.78 -0.30 -5.70
CA PHE A 63 -16.24 1.05 -5.78
C PHE A 63 -15.05 1.14 -6.75
N PHE A 64 -14.04 0.29 -6.59
CA PHE A 64 -12.83 0.41 -7.41
C PHE A 64 -12.99 -0.15 -8.83
N SER A 65 -13.93 -1.07 -9.06
CA SER A 65 -14.17 -1.64 -10.40
C SER A 65 -15.13 -0.80 -11.24
N ASN A 66 -16.10 -0.13 -10.61
CA ASN A 66 -17.17 0.57 -11.33
C ASN A 66 -17.11 2.08 -11.06
N ILE A 67 -17.16 2.49 -9.79
CA ILE A 67 -17.26 3.92 -9.42
C ILE A 67 -15.96 4.66 -9.75
N GLY A 68 -14.81 4.05 -9.49
CA GLY A 68 -13.49 4.63 -9.76
C GLY A 68 -13.29 4.98 -11.24
N PRO A 69 -13.47 4.04 -12.19
CA PRO A 69 -13.40 4.33 -13.62
C PRO A 69 -14.45 5.34 -14.09
N ASP A 70 -15.70 5.23 -13.62
CA ASP A 70 -16.76 6.17 -13.95
C ASP A 70 -16.48 7.59 -13.44
N PHE A 71 -15.81 7.71 -12.29
CA PHE A 71 -15.37 9.00 -11.76
C PHE A 71 -14.18 9.53 -12.55
N ALA A 72 -13.17 8.69 -12.82
CA ALA A 72 -11.98 9.06 -13.58
C ALA A 72 -12.32 9.51 -15.02
N SER A 73 -13.30 8.88 -15.66
CA SER A 73 -13.77 9.28 -16.99
C SER A 73 -14.51 10.63 -17.02
N LYS A 74 -15.03 11.08 -15.88
CA LYS A 74 -15.67 12.38 -15.69
C LYS A 74 -14.70 13.47 -15.23
N LEU A 75 -13.51 13.09 -14.75
CA LEU A 75 -12.45 14.07 -14.50
C LEU A 75 -11.90 14.51 -15.85
N ASP A 76 -11.86 15.83 -16.09
CA ASP A 76 -11.29 16.38 -17.31
C ASP A 76 -9.83 15.91 -17.45
N THR A 77 -9.58 15.04 -18.43
CA THR A 77 -8.23 14.69 -18.90
C THR A 77 -7.62 15.84 -19.71
N SER A 78 -7.76 17.07 -19.21
CA SER A 78 -6.90 18.17 -19.65
C SER A 78 -5.46 17.65 -19.60
N ASN A 79 -4.85 17.58 -20.78
CA ASN A 79 -3.56 16.94 -21.03
C ASN A 79 -2.49 17.60 -20.15
N TYR A 80 -2.34 17.14 -18.91
CA TYR A 80 -1.16 17.44 -18.12
C TYR A 80 -0.05 16.59 -18.69
N ASN A 81 0.63 17.14 -19.71
CA ASN A 81 1.94 16.67 -20.11
C ASN A 81 2.83 16.76 -18.87
N PHE A 82 3.11 15.61 -18.26
CA PHE A 82 3.97 15.51 -17.08
C PHE A 82 5.45 15.81 -17.41
N ASP A 83 5.76 16.00 -18.69
CA ASP A 83 7.12 16.18 -19.23
C ASP A 83 7.60 17.65 -19.32
N GLU A 84 6.85 18.64 -18.82
CA GLU A 84 7.22 20.05 -19.01
C GLU A 84 7.43 20.84 -17.70
N HIS A 85 8.14 20.26 -16.74
CA HIS A 85 8.80 21.04 -15.69
C HIS A 85 10.22 20.52 -15.42
N ASP A 86 11.11 20.84 -16.35
CA ASP A 86 12.52 21.17 -16.06
C ASP A 86 12.99 22.15 -17.13
N ASN A 87 12.71 23.43 -16.90
CA ASN A 87 13.52 24.57 -17.34
C ASN A 87 12.85 25.86 -16.84
N LEU A 88 13.29 26.34 -15.67
CA LEU A 88 13.59 27.74 -15.36
C LEU A 88 14.36 27.81 -14.05
#